data_AF-A0A849K0U8-F1
#
_entry.id   AF-A0A849K0U8-F1
#
_cell.length_a   1.000
_cell.length_b   1.000
_cell.length_c   1.000
_cell.angle_alpha   90.00
_cell.angle_beta   90.00
_cell.angle_gamma   90.00
#
_symmetry.space_group_name_H-M   'P 1'
#
loop_
_entity.id
_entity.type
_entity.pdbx_description
1 polymer ?
#
loop_
_entity_poly.entity_id
_entity_poly.type
_entity_poly.pdbx_seq_one_letter_code
_entity_poly.pdbx_strand_id
1 'polypeptide(L)'
;MSVDPSLAPVECEVLVPCPPARAYRLFVDDLGTWWPLGTHSVFGAEGAVAVTDGRLVETGPDGATAVWGTITEAVEPEVLEFTWHPGAEPDTATLVRVTFAAAGPGGTRVRLVHTGWQARPDGAAARAGYDRGWPGVLDALAAAA
;
A
#
# COMPACT_ATOMS: atom_id res chain seq x y z
N MET A 1 9.40 27.79 -6.11
CA MET A 1 8.73 26.88 -7.08
C MET A 1 7.51 26.33 -6.38
N SER A 2 6.31 26.69 -6.81
CA SER A 2 5.09 26.10 -6.25
C SER A 2 4.97 24.68 -6.77
N VAL A 3 4.93 23.71 -5.86
CA VAL A 3 4.55 22.33 -6.20
C VAL A 3 3.12 22.39 -6.71
N ASP A 4 2.84 21.76 -7.85
CA ASP A 4 1.46 21.62 -8.31
C ASP A 4 0.69 20.84 -7.22
N PRO A 5 -0.32 21.45 -6.56
CA PRO A 5 -1.03 20.79 -5.47
C PRO A 5 -1.76 19.53 -5.93
N SER A 6 -2.05 19.39 -7.23
CA SER A 6 -2.64 18.18 -7.79
C SER A 6 -1.68 16.97 -7.82
N LEU A 7 -0.38 17.22 -7.64
CA LEU A 7 0.67 16.21 -7.52
C LEU A 7 1.31 16.21 -6.11
N ALA A 8 0.66 16.83 -5.13
CA ALA A 8 1.09 16.73 -3.74
C ALA A 8 0.96 15.29 -3.22
N PRO A 9 1.76 14.90 -2.21
CA PRO A 9 1.62 13.60 -1.56
C PRO A 9 0.17 13.32 -1.12
N VAL A 10 -0.23 12.05 -1.23
CA VAL A 10 -1.39 11.55 -0.49
C VAL A 10 -0.89 11.07 0.85
N GLU A 11 -1.52 11.53 1.92
CA GLU A 11 -1.19 11.14 3.28
C GLU A 11 -2.44 10.63 3.98
N CYS A 12 -2.37 9.41 4.49
CA CYS A 12 -3.45 8.78 5.24
C CYS A 12 -2.90 8.18 6.54
N GLU A 13 -3.74 8.11 7.56
CA GLU A 13 -3.38 7.53 8.85
C GLU A 13 -4.57 6.75 9.42
N VAL A 14 -4.26 5.64 10.09
CA VAL A 14 -5.22 4.85 10.86
C VAL A 14 -4.60 4.39 12.18
N LEU A 15 -5.44 4.19 13.20
CA LEU A 15 -5.07 3.50 14.42
C LEU A 15 -5.44 2.03 14.32
N VAL A 16 -4.46 1.17 14.58
CA VAL A 16 -4.58 -0.28 14.51
C VAL A 16 -4.45 -0.86 15.92
N PRO A 17 -5.36 -1.75 16.38
CA PRO A 17 -5.40 -2.27 17.75
C PRO A 17 -4.39 -3.39 18.02
N CYS A 18 -3.17 -3.30 17.46
CA CYS A 18 -2.08 -4.24 17.73
C CYS A 18 -0.73 -3.51 17.88
N PRO A 19 0.31 -4.15 18.45
CA PRO A 19 1.66 -3.57 18.51
C PRO A 19 2.29 -3.35 17.11
N PRO A 20 3.27 -2.43 16.96
CA PRO A 20 3.86 -2.10 15.65
C PRO A 20 4.41 -3.30 14.90
N ALA A 21 5.04 -4.24 15.60
CA ALA A 21 5.54 -5.47 14.98
C ALA A 21 4.44 -6.33 14.35
N ARG A 22 3.23 -6.38 14.92
CA ARG A 22 2.11 -7.10 14.32
C ARG A 22 1.58 -6.36 13.10
N ALA A 23 1.41 -5.04 13.19
CA ALA A 23 0.95 -4.22 12.07
C ALA A 23 1.91 -4.28 10.88
N TYR A 24 3.23 -4.27 11.14
CA TYR A 24 4.25 -4.45 10.11
C TYR A 24 4.14 -5.81 9.42
N ARG A 25 4.01 -6.90 10.19
CA ARG A 25 3.85 -8.26 9.64
C ARG A 25 2.59 -8.44 8.79
N LEU A 26 1.52 -7.69 9.08
CA LEU A 26 0.35 -7.68 8.19
C LEU A 26 0.71 -7.26 6.77
N PHE A 27 1.66 -6.35 6.57
CA PHE A 27 2.09 -5.96 5.22
C PHE A 27 3.05 -6.94 4.56
N VAL A 28 3.96 -7.56 5.31
CA VAL A 28 5.05 -8.38 4.74
C VAL A 28 4.74 -9.88 4.71
N ASP A 29 4.04 -10.39 5.71
CA ASP A 29 3.78 -11.82 5.89
C ASP A 29 2.31 -12.16 5.56
N ASP A 30 1.37 -11.32 6.01
CA ASP A 30 -0.07 -11.61 5.97
C ASP A 30 -0.82 -10.71 4.96
N LEU A 31 -0.16 -10.13 3.95
CA LEU A 31 -0.77 -9.16 3.03
C LEU A 31 -2.09 -9.64 2.42
N GLY A 32 -2.10 -10.90 1.98
CA GLY A 32 -3.27 -11.53 1.35
C GLY A 32 -4.44 -11.81 2.30
N THR A 33 -4.26 -11.69 3.62
CA THR A 33 -5.33 -11.99 4.58
C THR A 33 -6.26 -10.81 4.85
N TRP A 34 -5.85 -9.60 4.49
CA TRP A 34 -6.60 -8.38 4.83
C TRP A 34 -6.79 -7.43 3.66
N TRP A 35 -5.95 -7.49 2.62
CA TRP A 35 -6.06 -6.56 1.50
C TRP A 35 -7.43 -6.69 0.81
N PRO A 36 -8.15 -5.58 0.55
CA PRO A 36 -9.53 -5.64 0.05
C PRO A 36 -9.60 -5.91 -1.46
N LEU A 37 -9.25 -7.13 -1.88
CA LEU A 37 -9.18 -7.54 -3.30
C LEU A 37 -10.51 -7.38 -4.05
N GLY A 38 -11.66 -7.38 -3.36
CA GLY A 38 -12.95 -7.11 -4.01
C GLY A 38 -13.08 -5.71 -4.62
N THR A 39 -12.27 -4.75 -4.18
CA THR A 39 -12.30 -3.36 -4.68
C THR A 39 -10.92 -2.83 -5.12
N HIS A 40 -9.82 -3.40 -4.63
CA HIS A 40 -8.46 -2.93 -4.87
C HIS A 40 -7.56 -4.08 -5.35
N SER A 41 -7.74 -4.49 -6.61
CA SER A 41 -7.10 -5.65 -7.23
C SER A 41 -7.03 -5.48 -8.74
N VAL A 42 -6.07 -6.15 -9.39
CA VAL A 42 -5.97 -6.26 -10.85
C VAL A 42 -6.85 -7.40 -11.38
N PHE A 43 -6.95 -8.52 -10.66
CA PHE A 43 -7.68 -9.71 -11.11
C PHE A 43 -9.07 -9.89 -10.50
N GLY A 44 -9.49 -8.96 -9.64
CA GLY A 44 -10.76 -9.00 -8.91
C GLY A 44 -10.72 -9.83 -7.62
N ALA A 45 -11.89 -10.03 -7.02
CA ALA A 45 -12.03 -10.60 -5.67
C ALA A 45 -11.52 -12.05 -5.53
N GLU A 46 -11.35 -12.77 -6.64
CA GLU A 46 -10.84 -14.15 -6.66
C GLU A 46 -9.31 -14.23 -6.78
N GLY A 47 -8.62 -13.07 -6.85
CA GLY A 47 -7.17 -13.01 -6.80
C GLY A 47 -6.60 -13.33 -5.42
N ALA A 48 -5.28 -13.45 -5.35
CA ALA A 48 -4.52 -13.54 -4.12
C ALA A 48 -3.28 -12.66 -4.21
N VAL A 49 -2.96 -11.92 -3.15
CA VAL A 49 -1.76 -11.06 -3.11
C VAL A 49 -0.82 -11.51 -1.99
N ALA A 50 0.48 -11.50 -2.27
CA ALA A 50 1.51 -11.82 -1.29
C ALA A 50 2.79 -11.02 -1.57
N VAL A 51 3.66 -10.92 -0.56
CA VAL A 51 5.04 -10.50 -0.78
C VAL A 51 5.88 -11.73 -1.11
N THR A 52 6.55 -11.72 -2.26
CA THR A 52 7.44 -12.80 -2.71
C THR A 52 8.73 -12.20 -3.26
N ASP A 53 9.87 -12.62 -2.72
CA ASP A 53 11.20 -12.11 -3.09
C ASP A 53 11.30 -10.57 -3.10
N GLY A 54 10.69 -9.93 -2.09
CA GLY A 54 10.66 -8.48 -1.96
C GLY A 54 9.70 -7.76 -2.92
N ARG A 55 8.79 -8.48 -3.59
CA ARG A 55 7.79 -7.91 -4.51
C ARG A 55 6.38 -8.19 -4.03
N LEU A 56 5.51 -7.20 -4.17
CA LEU A 56 4.08 -7.38 -3.99
C LEU A 56 3.53 -7.97 -5.29
N VAL A 57 3.08 -9.23 -5.24
CA VAL A 57 2.62 -9.97 -6.41
C VAL A 57 1.19 -10.42 -6.17
N GLU A 58 0.31 -10.06 -7.10
CA GLU A 58 -1.03 -10.60 -7.19
C GLU A 58 -1.06 -11.75 -8.20
N THR A 59 -1.78 -12.81 -7.86
CA THR A 59 -2.04 -13.97 -8.72
C THR A 59 -3.54 -14.10 -8.94
N GLY A 60 -3.97 -14.14 -10.20
CA GLY A 60 -5.36 -14.35 -10.60
C GLY A 60 -5.79 -15.82 -10.50
N PRO A 61 -7.10 -16.10 -10.61
CA PRO A 61 -7.65 -17.46 -10.50
C PRO A 61 -7.19 -18.41 -11.61
N ASP A 62 -6.70 -17.87 -12.74
CA ASP A 62 -6.12 -18.62 -13.86
C ASP A 62 -4.60 -18.81 -13.75
N GLY A 63 -3.98 -18.30 -12.67
CA GLY A 63 -2.54 -18.33 -12.45
C GLY A 63 -1.76 -17.19 -13.12
N ALA A 64 -2.43 -16.26 -13.80
CA ALA A 64 -1.78 -15.04 -14.28
C ALA A 64 -1.25 -14.22 -13.09
N THR A 65 -0.12 -13.54 -13.25
CA THR A 65 0.48 -12.73 -12.18
C THR A 65 0.63 -11.27 -12.59
N ALA A 66 0.49 -10.39 -11.60
CA ALA A 66 0.71 -8.95 -11.72
C ALA A 66 1.61 -8.50 -10.57
N VAL A 67 2.75 -7.90 -10.90
CA VAL A 67 3.61 -7.26 -9.89
C VAL A 67 3.02 -5.88 -9.61
N TRP A 68 2.59 -5.65 -8.37
CA TRP A 68 2.12 -4.34 -7.92
C TRP A 68 3.26 -3.41 -7.56
N GLY A 69 4.40 -3.96 -7.13
CA GLY A 69 5.47 -3.17 -6.57
C GLY A 69 6.66 -3.98 -6.08
N THR A 70 7.76 -3.30 -5.79
CA THR A 70 8.97 -3.86 -5.19
C THR A 70 9.35 -3.08 -3.94
N ILE A 71 9.65 -3.79 -2.85
CA ILE A 71 10.13 -3.21 -1.60
C ILE A 71 11.50 -2.56 -1.84
N THR A 72 11.58 -1.27 -1.51
CA THR A 72 12.79 -0.44 -1.62
C THR A 72 13.47 -0.24 -0.26
N GLU A 73 12.69 -0.24 0.83
CA GLU A 73 13.19 -0.14 2.20
C GLU A 73 12.31 -0.99 3.13
N ALA A 74 12.94 -1.76 4.01
CA ALA A 74 12.26 -2.52 5.05
C ALA A 74 13.08 -2.41 6.35
N VAL A 75 12.55 -1.69 7.33
CA VAL A 75 13.13 -1.52 8.67
C VAL A 75 12.10 -2.03 9.66
N GLU A 76 12.18 -3.31 10.02
CA GLU A 76 11.22 -3.90 10.95
C GLU A 76 11.40 -3.33 12.38
N PRO A 77 10.33 -2.95 13.09
CA PRO A 77 8.92 -2.89 12.66
C PRO A 77 8.47 -1.50 12.19
N GLU A 78 9.39 -0.56 11.96
CA GLU A 78 9.14 0.88 11.89
C GLU A 78 8.70 1.38 10.50
N VAL A 79 9.29 0.86 9.42
CA VAL A 79 9.15 1.41 8.07
C VAL A 79 9.09 0.30 7.03
N LEU A 80 8.15 0.44 6.10
CA LEU A 80 8.12 -0.29 4.84
C LEU A 80 7.93 0.70 3.69
N GLU A 81 8.78 0.64 2.68
CA GLU A 81 8.68 1.43 1.46
C GLU A 81 8.73 0.53 0.23
N PHE A 82 7.89 0.81 -0.77
CA PHE A 82 7.83 0.06 -2.01
C PHE A 82 7.40 0.94 -3.19
N THR A 83 7.87 0.56 -4.38
CA THR A 83 7.31 1.06 -5.63
C THR A 83 5.87 0.60 -5.80
N TRP A 84 5.07 1.34 -6.57
CA TRP A 84 3.65 1.04 -6.73
C TRP A 84 3.18 1.29 -8.17
N HIS A 85 2.68 0.25 -8.82
CA HIS A 85 2.16 0.26 -10.19
C HIS A 85 1.16 -0.89 -10.49
N PRO A 86 0.14 -1.20 -9.63
CA PRO A 86 -0.85 -2.23 -9.96
C PRO A 86 -1.55 -1.96 -11.30
N GLY A 87 -1.56 -2.96 -12.17
CA GLY A 87 -2.19 -2.86 -13.49
C GLY A 87 -1.53 -1.86 -14.46
N ALA A 88 -0.33 -1.37 -14.12
CA ALA A 88 0.42 -0.41 -14.92
C ALA A 88 1.87 -0.89 -15.13
N GLU A 89 2.54 -0.28 -16.11
CA GLU A 89 3.93 -0.57 -16.43
C GLU A 89 4.88 -0.05 -15.32
N PRO A 90 5.97 -0.79 -15.01
CA PRO A 90 6.91 -0.41 -13.94
C PRO A 90 7.62 0.93 -14.12
N ASP A 91 7.70 1.45 -15.35
CA ASP A 91 8.30 2.75 -15.67
C ASP A 91 7.46 3.94 -15.17
N THR A 92 6.16 3.72 -14.92
CA THR A 92 5.23 4.69 -14.34
C THR A 92 5.08 4.54 -12.82
N ALA A 93 5.95 3.75 -12.18
CA ALA A 93 5.82 3.45 -10.77
C ALA A 93 5.93 4.70 -9.87
N THR A 94 5.01 4.76 -8.92
CA THR A 94 5.00 5.71 -7.81
C THR A 94 5.64 5.08 -6.57
N LEU A 95 5.68 5.82 -5.45
CA LEU A 95 6.33 5.36 -4.22
C LEU A 95 5.35 5.44 -3.05
N VAL A 96 5.21 4.33 -2.33
CA VAL A 96 4.41 4.24 -1.11
C VAL A 96 5.34 3.96 0.07
N ARG A 97 5.26 4.80 1.10
CA ARG A 97 5.95 4.64 2.38
C ARG A 97 4.93 4.47 3.49
N VAL A 98 5.06 3.39 4.24
CA VAL A 98 4.23 3.08 5.42
C VAL A 98 5.12 3.12 6.65
N THR A 99 4.69 3.84 7.68
CA THR A 99 5.39 3.92 8.97
C THR A 99 4.50 3.43 10.09
N PHE A 100 5.07 2.70 11.04
CA PHE A 100 4.37 2.09 12.16
C PHE A 100 4.93 2.64 13.48
N ALA A 101 4.15 3.48 14.16
CA ALA A 101 4.56 4.09 15.43
C ALA A 101 3.64 3.64 16.56
N ALA A 102 4.20 3.37 17.74
CA ALA A 102 3.38 3.04 18.92
C ALA A 102 2.41 4.20 19.25
N ALA A 103 1.15 3.87 19.52
CA ALA A 103 0.08 4.82 19.80
C ALA A 103 -0.65 4.51 21.12
N GLY A 104 0.13 4.33 22.20
CA GLY A 104 -0.38 3.93 23.51
C GLY A 104 -0.35 2.41 23.74
N PRO A 105 -0.94 1.90 24.83
CA PRO A 105 -0.87 0.50 25.20
C PRO A 105 -1.52 -0.40 24.13
N GLY A 106 -0.70 -1.17 23.43
CA GLY A 106 -1.16 -2.17 22.45
C GLY A 106 -1.65 -1.62 21.11
N GLY A 107 -1.55 -0.32 20.86
CA GLY A 107 -1.99 0.32 19.61
C GLY A 107 -0.84 0.79 18.73
N THR A 108 -1.08 0.85 17.42
CA THR A 108 -0.16 1.38 16.41
C THR A 108 -0.82 2.45 15.57
N ARG A 109 -0.14 3.57 15.38
CA ARG A 109 -0.44 4.55 14.35
C ARG A 109 0.27 4.11 13.07
N VAL A 110 -0.51 3.75 12.07
CA VAL A 110 -0.02 3.42 10.73
C VAL A 110 -0.25 4.65 9.85
N ARG A 111 0.83 5.23 9.35
CA ARG A 111 0.78 6.36 8.41
C ARG A 111 1.29 5.90 7.05
N LEU A 112 0.51 6.19 6.00
CA LEU A 112 0.83 5.91 4.61
C LEU A 112 1.05 7.23 3.88
N VAL A 113 2.15 7.33 3.16
CA VAL A 113 2.47 8.46 2.27
C VAL A 113 2.71 7.92 0.87
N HIS A 114 1.95 8.42 -0.11
CA HIS A 114 2.07 8.04 -1.52
C HIS A 114 2.51 9.26 -2.35
N THR A 115 3.65 9.14 -3.01
CA THR A 115 4.31 10.18 -3.82
C THR A 115 4.70 9.66 -5.20
N GLY A 116 5.33 10.50 -6.03
CA GLY A 116 5.86 10.07 -7.33
C GLY A 116 4.92 10.31 -8.52
N TRP A 117 3.83 11.05 -8.32
CA TRP A 117 2.76 11.25 -9.31
C TRP A 117 3.25 11.77 -10.67
N GLN A 118 4.36 12.53 -10.70
CA GLN A 118 4.99 13.02 -11.93
C GLN A 118 5.51 11.91 -12.86
N ALA A 119 5.71 10.68 -12.37
CA ALA A 119 6.10 9.54 -13.19
C ALA A 119 4.92 9.00 -14.03
N ARG A 120 3.69 9.40 -13.70
CA ARG A 120 2.48 8.92 -14.37
C ARG A 120 1.94 9.93 -15.38
N PRO A 121 1.49 9.48 -16.57
CA PRO A 121 0.83 10.36 -17.54
C PRO A 121 -0.51 10.90 -17.02
N ASP A 122 -1.18 10.16 -16.13
CA ASP A 122 -2.45 10.49 -15.48
C ASP A 122 -2.26 10.96 -14.03
N GLY A 123 -1.06 11.43 -13.66
CA GLY A 123 -0.63 11.66 -12.26
C GLY A 123 -1.64 12.36 -11.35
N ALA A 124 -2.23 13.48 -11.78
CA ALA A 124 -3.22 14.21 -10.98
C ALA A 124 -4.52 13.42 -10.76
N ALA A 125 -4.98 12.68 -11.78
CA ALA A 125 -6.17 11.83 -11.68
C ALA A 125 -5.89 10.60 -10.82
N ALA A 126 -4.75 9.96 -11.00
CA ALA A 126 -4.29 8.83 -10.18
C ALA A 126 -4.16 9.24 -8.71
N ARG A 127 -3.51 10.38 -8.42
CA ARG A 127 -3.40 10.98 -7.08
C ARG A 127 -4.76 11.10 -6.43
N ALA A 128 -5.73 11.71 -7.12
CA ALA A 128 -7.09 11.87 -6.59
C ALA A 128 -7.82 10.54 -6.38
N GLY A 129 -7.54 9.51 -7.19
CA GLY A 129 -8.06 8.16 -7.00
C GLY A 129 -7.53 7.51 -5.72
N TYR A 130 -6.20 7.51 -5.54
CA TYR A 130 -5.55 6.93 -4.36
C TYR A 130 -5.87 7.68 -3.07
N ASP A 131 -6.04 9.00 -3.12
CA ASP A 131 -6.51 9.83 -2.00
C ASP A 131 -7.87 9.36 -1.46
N ARG A 132 -8.73 8.82 -2.33
CA ARG A 132 -10.02 8.23 -1.94
C ARG A 132 -9.95 6.75 -1.60
N GLY A 133 -9.02 6.01 -2.23
CA GLY A 133 -8.90 4.55 -2.07
C GLY A 133 -8.16 4.13 -0.80
N TRP A 134 -7.04 4.79 -0.48
CA TRP A 134 -6.20 4.41 0.67
C TRP A 134 -6.92 4.36 2.02
N PRO A 135 -7.84 5.29 2.36
CA PRO A 135 -8.60 5.19 3.60
C PRO A 135 -9.31 3.84 3.76
N GLY A 136 -9.98 3.35 2.72
CA GLY A 136 -10.67 2.06 2.78
C GLY A 136 -9.73 0.86 2.90
N VAL A 137 -8.53 0.94 2.30
CA VAL A 137 -7.48 -0.08 2.48
C VAL A 137 -6.97 -0.10 3.91
N LEU A 138 -6.72 1.08 4.50
CA LEU A 138 -6.27 1.21 5.89
C LEU A 138 -7.34 0.80 6.90
N ASP A 139 -8.62 1.03 6.60
CA ASP A 139 -9.72 0.53 7.43
C ASP A 139 -9.78 -1.00 7.44
N ALA A 140 -9.54 -1.64 6.28
CA ALA A 140 -9.46 -3.11 6.19
C ALA A 140 -8.29 -3.68 7.01
N LEU A 141 -7.13 -3.01 6.99
CA LEU A 141 -5.99 -3.34 7.85
C LEU A 141 -6.36 -3.27 9.34
N ALA A 142 -6.99 -2.17 9.76
CA ALA A 142 -7.38 -1.97 11.15
C ALA A 142 -8.39 -3.03 11.64
N ALA A 143 -9.28 -3.48 10.75
CA ALA A 143 -10.25 -4.54 11.05
C ALA A 143 -9.63 -5.95 11.15
N ALA A 144 -8.49 -6.19 10.49
CA ALA A 144 -7.82 -7.49 10.47
C ALA A 144 -6.81 -7.70 11.61
N ALA A 145 -6.51 -6.66 12.38
CA ALA A 145 -5.47 -6.64 13.40
C ALA A 145 -5.87 -7.23 14.76
#